data_AF-A0AAQ3SJ63-F1
#
_entry.id   AF-A0AAQ3SJ63-F1
#
_cell.length_a   1.000
_cell.length_b   1.000
_cell.length_c   1.000
_cell.angle_alpha   90.00
_cell.angle_beta   90.00
_cell.angle_gamma   90.00
#
_symmetry.space_group_name_H-M   'P 1'
#
loop_
_entity.id
_entity.type
_entity.pdbx_description
1 polymer ?
#
loop_
_entity_poly.entity_id
_entity_poly.type
_entity_poly.pdbx_seq_one_letter_code
_entity_poly.pdbx_strand_id
1 'polypeptide(L)'
;MKSSAMGTALLVVAVLVAGFDATTAARHWDTATNTVRHLHTDGGDGGLPWECCDFVVRDPNFRPGLWQCKDVVNKCSPNCRECTASPAGNGYVCLDWIVSLLEPPVCTPRPWDCCDQAVCTRVYIPICHCADMVASCPTNCKQCELVQADPPRYRCLDSFFGYPGPKCTAPWIMNLTNNER
;
A
#
# COMPACT_ATOMS: atom_id res chain seq x y z
N MET A 1 22.37 -56.73 -45.09
CA MET A 1 22.23 -57.67 -43.95
C MET A 1 22.60 -56.87 -42.70
N LYS A 2 21.81 -56.69 -41.64
CA LYS A 2 20.71 -57.47 -41.09
C LYS A 2 19.85 -56.54 -40.23
N SER A 3 18.54 -56.78 -40.31
CA SER A 3 17.45 -56.14 -39.55
C SER A 3 17.51 -56.51 -38.07
N SER A 4 16.98 -55.65 -37.19
CA SER A 4 16.08 -56.09 -36.11
C SER A 4 15.26 -54.92 -35.57
N ALA A 5 13.96 -55.20 -35.46
CA ALA A 5 12.90 -54.35 -34.94
C ALA A 5 12.72 -54.56 -33.43
N MET A 6 12.12 -53.58 -32.74
CA MET A 6 11.28 -53.86 -31.57
C MET A 6 10.34 -52.67 -31.36
N GLY A 7 9.05 -52.91 -31.54
CA GLY A 7 8.01 -51.93 -31.29
C GLY A 7 7.74 -51.75 -29.80
N THR A 8 7.17 -50.60 -29.45
CA THR A 8 6.28 -50.49 -28.29
C THR A 8 5.35 -49.31 -28.52
N ALA A 9 4.07 -49.60 -28.69
CA ALA A 9 3.02 -48.60 -28.69
C ALA A 9 2.70 -48.27 -27.23
N LEU A 10 2.83 -47.00 -26.84
CA LEU A 10 2.28 -46.47 -25.60
C LEU A 10 1.45 -45.23 -25.93
N LEU A 11 0.14 -45.40 -25.82
CA LEU A 11 -0.86 -44.34 -25.77
C LEU A 11 -0.62 -43.53 -24.50
N VAL A 12 -0.33 -42.24 -24.62
CA VAL A 12 -0.44 -41.30 -23.48
C VAL A 12 -1.55 -40.31 -23.82
N VAL A 13 -2.62 -40.42 -23.04
CA VAL A 13 -3.81 -39.59 -23.01
C VAL A 13 -3.46 -38.19 -22.51
N ALA A 14 -4.05 -37.18 -23.14
CA ALA A 14 -3.89 -35.76 -22.84
C ALA A 14 -4.46 -35.37 -21.46
N VAL A 15 -3.80 -34.44 -20.77
CA VAL A 15 -4.46 -33.48 -19.88
C VAL A 15 -3.85 -32.11 -20.14
N LEU A 16 -4.63 -31.25 -20.80
CA LEU A 16 -4.37 -29.81 -20.90
C LEU A 16 -4.71 -29.19 -19.55
N VAL A 17 -3.70 -28.89 -18.74
CA VAL A 17 -3.88 -27.93 -17.63
C VAL A 17 -3.40 -26.58 -18.14
N ALA A 18 -4.32 -25.83 -18.75
CA ALA A 18 -4.16 -24.40 -18.89
C ALA A 18 -4.28 -23.82 -17.47
N GLY A 19 -3.15 -23.69 -16.79
CA GLY A 19 -3.05 -22.87 -15.60
C GLY A 19 -3.30 -21.43 -16.02
N PHE A 20 -4.50 -20.92 -15.72
CA PHE A 20 -4.68 -19.49 -15.62
C PHE A 20 -3.95 -19.06 -14.36
N ASP A 21 -2.69 -18.67 -14.51
CA ASP A 21 -2.09 -17.78 -13.54
C ASP A 21 -2.87 -16.47 -13.65
N ALA A 22 -3.94 -16.37 -12.85
CA ALA A 22 -4.43 -15.10 -12.39
C ALA A 22 -3.31 -14.50 -11.55
N THR A 23 -2.33 -13.93 -12.26
CA THR A 23 -1.43 -12.94 -11.72
C THR A 23 -2.35 -11.82 -11.25
N THR A 24 -2.70 -11.87 -9.98
CA THR A 24 -2.95 -10.65 -9.24
C THR A 24 -1.66 -9.87 -9.43
N ALA A 25 -1.71 -8.92 -10.35
CA ALA A 25 -0.69 -7.90 -10.44
C ALA A 25 -0.78 -7.13 -9.12
N ALA A 26 -0.12 -7.64 -8.08
CA ALA A 26 0.51 -6.77 -7.12
C ALA A 26 1.28 -5.79 -7.99
N ARG A 27 0.86 -4.52 -7.98
CA ARG A 27 1.55 -3.47 -8.69
C ARG A 27 2.97 -3.50 -8.13
N HIS A 28 3.89 -4.11 -8.85
CA HIS A 28 5.30 -3.95 -8.60
C HIS A 28 5.49 -2.43 -8.60
N TRP A 29 5.99 -1.90 -7.49
CA TRP A 29 6.53 -0.55 -7.49
C TRP A 29 7.77 -0.64 -8.35
N ASP A 30 7.56 -0.67 -9.67
CA ASP A 30 8.63 -0.42 -10.60
C ASP A 30 9.24 0.88 -10.11
N THR A 31 10.56 0.84 -9.97
CA THR A 31 11.46 1.98 -9.87
C THR A 31 11.30 2.84 -11.13
N ALA A 32 10.08 3.28 -11.42
CA ALA A 32 9.73 4.19 -12.47
C ALA A 32 10.16 5.57 -11.96
N THR A 33 11.40 5.86 -12.34
CA THR A 33 11.91 7.18 -12.68
C THR A 33 12.04 8.20 -11.54
N ASN A 34 13.26 8.30 -10.99
CA ASN A 34 13.86 9.51 -10.41
C ASN A 34 13.23 10.19 -9.17
N THR A 35 12.11 9.70 -8.61
CA THR A 35 11.38 10.45 -7.56
C THR A 35 11.65 10.00 -6.13
N VAL A 36 12.22 8.82 -5.92
CA VAL A 36 12.54 8.28 -4.57
C VAL A 36 14.06 8.23 -4.38
N ARG A 37 14.57 8.93 -3.36
CA ARG A 37 15.98 8.87 -2.95
C ARG A 37 16.09 8.41 -1.51
N HIS A 38 16.97 7.44 -1.27
CA HIS A 38 17.47 7.19 0.08
C HIS A 38 18.29 8.40 0.53
N LEU A 39 18.05 8.88 1.75
CA LEU A 39 18.82 10.01 2.28
C LEU A 39 20.30 9.65 2.53
N HIS A 40 20.64 8.35 2.51
CA HIS A 40 22.00 7.85 2.72
C HIS A 40 22.44 7.03 1.51
N THR A 41 23.07 7.69 0.56
CA THR A 41 23.65 7.09 -0.65
C THR A 41 25.05 6.56 -0.36
N ASP A 42 25.16 5.29 0.05
CA ASP A 42 26.38 4.52 -0.10
C ASP A 42 26.15 3.47 -1.20
N GLY A 43 26.40 3.89 -2.45
CA GLY A 43 26.79 3.10 -3.63
C GLY A 43 26.46 1.60 -3.76
N GLY A 44 25.28 1.14 -3.37
CA GLY A 44 24.76 -0.19 -3.70
C GLY A 44 23.54 -0.08 -4.62
N ASP A 45 23.24 -1.16 -5.33
CA ASP A 45 22.00 -1.38 -6.14
C ASP A 45 20.73 -1.44 -5.24
N GLY A 46 20.74 -0.69 -4.14
CA GLY A 46 19.97 -0.90 -2.92
C GLY A 46 18.51 -0.52 -3.11
N GLY A 47 17.66 -1.54 -3.09
CA GLY A 47 16.21 -1.39 -3.17
C GLY A 47 15.62 -0.63 -1.97
N LEU A 48 14.31 -0.39 -2.03
CA LEU A 48 13.60 0.32 -0.98
C LEU A 48 13.59 -0.46 0.35
N PRO A 49 13.54 0.23 1.50
CA PRO A 49 13.50 -0.40 2.81
C PRO A 49 12.13 -1.05 3.09
N TRP A 50 11.10 -0.70 2.31
CA TRP A 50 9.77 -1.30 2.27
C TRP A 50 9.14 -1.03 0.89
N GLU A 51 8.30 -1.94 0.41
CA GLU A 51 7.62 -1.83 -0.90
C GLU A 51 6.29 -1.07 -0.80
N CYS A 52 5.62 -1.21 0.34
CA CYS A 52 4.36 -0.55 0.69
C CYS A 52 4.35 -0.21 2.17
N CYS A 53 3.41 0.62 2.61
CA CYS A 53 3.25 0.97 4.01
C CYS A 53 1.80 1.29 4.39
N ASP A 54 1.25 0.61 5.39
CA ASP A 54 -0.08 0.86 5.95
C ASP A 54 -0.08 1.97 7.00
N PHE A 55 1.01 2.12 7.76
CA PHE A 55 1.22 3.18 8.74
C PHE A 55 2.40 4.07 8.35
N VAL A 56 2.14 5.02 7.45
CA VAL A 56 3.13 5.99 7.02
C VAL A 56 3.15 7.23 7.91
N VAL A 57 4.36 7.72 8.22
CA VAL A 57 4.60 9.01 8.85
C VAL A 57 5.37 9.90 7.86
N ARG A 58 4.90 11.14 7.70
CA ARG A 58 5.59 12.17 6.91
C ARG A 58 6.17 13.23 7.84
N ASP A 59 7.42 13.63 7.61
CA ASP A 59 7.96 14.83 8.24
C ASP A 59 7.18 16.06 7.75
N PRO A 60 6.59 16.89 8.63
CA PRO A 60 5.77 18.04 8.23
C PRO A 60 6.60 19.20 7.67
N ASN A 61 7.88 19.30 8.03
CA ASN A 61 8.76 20.42 7.74
C ASN A 61 9.68 20.17 6.53
N PHE A 62 9.86 18.90 6.12
CA PHE A 62 10.70 18.57 4.97
C PHE A 62 9.92 18.60 3.63
N ARG A 63 10.56 19.24 2.63
CA ARG A 63 10.13 19.30 1.22
C ARG A 63 11.34 18.91 0.34
N PRO A 64 11.25 17.90 -0.55
CA PRO A 64 10.09 17.05 -0.91
C PRO A 64 9.64 16.12 0.23
N GLY A 65 8.71 15.17 0.03
CA GLY A 65 8.26 14.30 1.14
C GLY A 65 9.38 13.47 1.76
N LEU A 66 9.53 13.54 3.08
CA LEU A 66 10.36 12.62 3.87
C LEU A 66 9.41 11.68 4.61
N TRP A 67 9.50 10.39 4.30
CA TRP A 67 8.53 9.37 4.70
C TRP A 67 9.21 8.25 5.47
N GLN A 68 8.53 7.74 6.49
CA GLN A 68 8.94 6.59 7.27
C GLN A 68 7.77 5.63 7.41
N CYS A 69 8.06 4.33 7.29
CA CYS A 69 7.06 3.31 7.54
C CYS A 69 7.09 2.82 8.98
N LYS A 70 5.91 2.70 9.60
CA LYS A 70 5.72 2.20 10.98
C LYS A 70 5.01 0.86 11.03
N ASP A 71 4.94 0.16 9.91
CA ASP A 71 4.39 -1.19 9.85
C ASP A 71 5.22 -2.14 10.70
N VAL A 72 4.50 -3.02 11.41
CA VAL A 72 5.11 -4.09 12.20
C VAL A 72 5.22 -5.32 11.31
N VAL A 73 6.45 -5.69 10.99
CA VAL A 73 6.77 -6.85 10.13
C VAL A 73 7.40 -7.97 10.95
N ASN A 74 7.28 -9.22 10.49
CA ASN A 74 7.95 -10.36 11.13
C ASN A 74 9.48 -10.34 10.93
N LYS A 75 9.95 -9.71 9.85
CA LYS A 75 11.36 -9.55 9.48
C LYS A 75 11.51 -8.29 8.63
N CYS A 76 12.50 -7.46 8.94
CA CYS A 76 12.79 -6.28 8.11
C CYS A 76 13.36 -6.66 6.74
N SER A 77 13.14 -5.77 5.77
CA SER A 77 13.82 -5.80 4.47
C SER A 77 15.35 -5.83 4.66
N PRO A 78 16.11 -6.55 3.82
CA PRO A 78 17.57 -6.47 3.83
C PRO A 78 18.09 -5.05 3.51
N ASN A 79 17.26 -4.21 2.89
CA ASN A 79 17.59 -2.83 2.57
C ASN A 79 17.22 -1.85 3.70
N CYS A 80 16.63 -2.33 4.80
CA CYS A 80 16.40 -1.53 5.99
C CYS A 80 17.69 -1.50 6.84
N ARG A 81 18.27 -0.33 7.02
CA ARG A 81 19.51 -0.15 7.80
C ARG A 81 19.25 -0.23 9.29
N GLU A 82 18.18 0.39 9.77
CA GLU A 82 17.84 0.43 11.19
C GLU A 82 16.54 -0.33 11.47
N CYS A 83 16.68 -1.61 11.79
CA CYS A 83 15.58 -2.50 12.14
C CYS A 83 15.53 -2.70 13.66
N THR A 84 14.41 -2.35 14.30
CA THR A 84 14.24 -2.47 15.76
C THR A 84 12.99 -3.26 16.13
N ALA A 85 12.94 -3.78 17.36
CA ALA A 85 11.76 -4.46 17.87
C ALA A 85 10.56 -3.50 17.94
N SER A 86 9.39 -4.00 17.55
CA SER A 86 8.17 -3.20 17.53
C SER A 86 7.71 -2.79 18.93
N PRO A 87 7.32 -1.51 19.12
CA PRO A 87 6.66 -1.06 20.36
C PRO A 87 5.34 -1.77 20.65
N ALA A 88 4.67 -2.33 19.63
CA ALA A 88 3.46 -3.12 19.78
C ALA A 88 3.72 -4.58 20.20
N GLY A 89 4.99 -5.00 20.26
CA GLY A 89 5.40 -6.39 20.46
C GLY A 89 5.27 -7.25 19.19
N ASN A 90 5.86 -8.46 19.23
CA ASN A 90 5.72 -9.50 18.20
C ASN A 90 6.13 -9.10 16.77
N GLY A 91 7.20 -8.31 16.61
CA GLY A 91 7.73 -8.00 15.29
C GLY A 91 8.80 -6.92 15.32
N TYR A 92 9.10 -6.37 14.15
CA TYR A 92 10.11 -5.34 13.93
C TYR A 92 9.52 -4.18 13.14
N VAL A 93 10.14 -3.01 13.29
CA VAL A 93 9.81 -1.80 12.54
C VAL A 93 11.11 -1.27 11.92
N CYS A 94 11.05 -0.88 10.66
CA CYS A 94 12.15 -0.19 10.00
C CYS A 94 12.14 1.29 10.35
N LEU A 95 13.28 1.84 10.78
CA LEU A 95 13.43 3.24 11.17
C LEU A 95 14.06 4.11 10.09
N ASP A 96 14.39 3.54 8.93
CA ASP A 96 14.87 4.31 7.80
C ASP A 96 13.86 5.39 7.39
N TRP A 97 14.33 6.42 6.69
CA TRP A 97 13.50 7.43 6.06
C TRP A 97 13.82 7.46 4.57
N ILE A 98 12.79 7.58 3.74
CA ILE A 98 12.92 7.77 2.30
C ILE A 98 12.46 9.17 1.90
N VAL A 99 13.15 9.76 0.94
CA VAL A 99 12.71 11.00 0.30
C VAL A 99 11.92 10.63 -0.94
N SER A 100 10.65 11.02 -1.03
CA SER A 100 9.79 10.79 -2.19
C SER A 100 8.84 11.97 -2.42
N LEU A 101 8.60 12.31 -3.69
CA LEU A 101 7.54 13.25 -4.07
C LEU A 101 6.14 12.67 -3.86
N LEU A 102 6.00 11.35 -3.98
CA LEU A 102 4.75 10.63 -3.85
C LEU A 102 4.67 9.96 -2.48
N GLU A 103 3.45 9.84 -1.94
CA GLU A 103 3.18 9.00 -0.78
C GLU A 103 3.44 7.52 -1.16
N PRO A 104 4.03 6.72 -0.25
CA PRO A 104 4.20 5.28 -0.47
C PRO A 104 2.86 4.58 -0.75
N PRO A 105 2.86 3.50 -1.54
CA PRO A 105 1.66 2.73 -1.77
C PRO A 105 1.24 2.03 -0.47
N VAL A 106 -0.07 1.85 -0.27
CA VAL A 106 -0.61 1.10 0.87
C VAL A 106 -0.51 -0.40 0.62
N CYS A 107 -0.27 -1.19 1.67
CA CYS A 107 -0.24 -2.65 1.59
C CYS A 107 -1.66 -3.23 1.62
N THR A 108 -2.51 -2.67 2.49
CA THR A 108 -3.89 -3.06 2.70
C THR A 108 -4.81 -1.96 2.17
N PRO A 109 -5.69 -2.26 1.19
CA PRO A 109 -6.67 -1.29 0.73
C PRO A 109 -7.56 -0.83 1.90
N ARG A 110 -7.57 0.48 2.14
CA ARG A 110 -8.50 1.13 3.08
C ARG A 110 -9.93 1.07 2.54
N PRO A 111 -10.97 1.37 3.33
CA PRO A 111 -12.33 1.59 2.82
C PRO A 111 -12.53 2.97 2.16
N TRP A 112 -11.54 3.87 2.28
CA TRP A 112 -11.53 5.22 1.72
C TRP A 112 -10.14 5.59 1.16
N ASP A 113 -10.11 6.50 0.18
CA ASP A 113 -8.85 6.91 -0.46
C ASP A 113 -8.06 7.92 0.39
N CYS A 114 -8.77 8.88 0.98
CA CYS A 114 -8.30 9.91 1.90
C CYS A 114 -9.33 10.14 3.02
N CYS A 115 -8.94 10.77 4.13
CA CYS A 115 -9.86 11.05 5.24
C CYS A 115 -9.50 12.31 6.04
N ASP A 116 -10.32 13.36 5.94
CA ASP A 116 -10.17 14.61 6.68
C ASP A 116 -10.57 14.49 8.16
N GLN A 117 -11.62 13.72 8.45
CA GLN A 117 -12.16 13.49 9.79
C GLN A 117 -11.96 12.04 10.24
N ALA A 118 -10.71 11.60 10.28
CA ALA A 118 -10.36 10.27 10.79
C ALA A 118 -10.52 10.20 12.32
N VAL A 119 -11.20 9.16 12.79
CA VAL A 119 -11.34 8.86 14.22
C VAL A 119 -10.70 7.51 14.50
N CYS A 120 -9.68 7.51 15.35
CA CYS A 120 -8.82 6.36 15.58
C CYS A 120 -8.65 6.07 17.08
N THR A 121 -8.50 4.79 17.43
CA THR A 121 -8.02 4.38 18.75
C THR A 121 -6.60 4.89 19.02
N ARG A 122 -6.20 5.02 20.29
CA ARG A 122 -4.87 5.54 20.69
C ARG A 122 -3.84 4.43 20.98
N VAL A 123 -3.82 3.37 20.17
CA VAL A 123 -2.82 2.29 20.23
C VAL A 123 -1.82 2.44 19.08
N TYR A 124 -0.70 1.71 19.13
CA TYR A 124 0.37 1.83 18.13
C TYR A 124 -0.10 1.56 16.69
N ILE A 125 -0.85 0.47 16.48
CA ILE A 125 -1.59 0.20 15.22
C ILE A 125 -3.06 0.46 15.49
N PRO A 126 -3.60 1.63 15.08
CA PRO A 126 -4.95 2.01 15.45
C PRO A 126 -6.02 1.24 14.67
N ILE A 127 -7.20 1.10 15.26
CA ILE A 127 -8.44 0.89 14.52
C ILE A 127 -9.02 2.28 14.21
N CYS A 128 -9.27 2.56 12.94
CA CYS A 128 -9.76 3.84 12.45
C CYS A 128 -11.07 3.69 11.69
N HIS A 129 -11.91 4.72 11.73
CA HIS A 129 -13.02 4.94 10.82
C HIS A 129 -12.95 6.36 10.26
N CYS A 130 -13.51 6.58 9.07
CA CYS A 130 -13.56 7.90 8.47
C CYS A 130 -14.94 8.54 8.67
N ALA A 131 -14.98 9.72 9.29
CA ALA A 131 -16.22 10.44 9.54
C ALA A 131 -16.63 11.39 8.40
N ASP A 132 -15.87 11.42 7.30
CA ASP A 132 -16.14 12.29 6.17
C ASP A 132 -17.52 12.05 5.57
N MET A 133 -18.19 13.16 5.23
CA MET A 133 -19.46 13.16 4.51
C MET A 133 -19.17 13.42 3.02
N VAL A 134 -19.32 12.38 2.20
CA VAL A 134 -18.97 12.39 0.78
C VAL A 134 -20.21 12.40 -0.10
N ALA A 135 -20.08 12.79 -1.36
CA ALA A 135 -21.17 12.71 -2.34
C ALA A 135 -21.51 11.25 -2.72
N SER A 136 -20.51 10.37 -2.70
CA SER A 136 -20.63 8.92 -2.88
C SER A 136 -19.48 8.24 -2.15
N CYS A 137 -19.73 7.08 -1.55
CA CYS A 137 -18.64 6.30 -0.96
C CYS A 137 -17.76 5.65 -2.06
N PRO A 138 -16.48 5.41 -1.76
CA PRO A 138 -15.59 4.60 -2.59
C PRO A 138 -16.05 3.13 -2.72
N THR A 139 -15.62 2.44 -3.78
CA THR A 139 -16.06 1.06 -4.09
C THR A 139 -15.55 0.01 -3.09
N ASN A 140 -14.48 0.33 -2.40
CA ASN A 140 -13.84 -0.40 -1.31
C ASN A 140 -14.57 -0.25 0.04
N CYS A 141 -15.52 0.68 0.15
CA CYS A 141 -16.39 0.77 1.32
C CYS A 141 -17.50 -0.28 1.25
N LYS A 142 -17.60 -1.15 2.26
CA LYS A 142 -18.62 -2.20 2.33
C LYS A 142 -19.97 -1.67 2.80
N GLN A 143 -19.97 -0.75 3.76
CA GLN A 143 -21.19 -0.16 4.29
C GLN A 143 -21.20 1.36 4.10
N CYS A 144 -21.97 1.81 3.09
CA CYS A 144 -22.17 3.21 2.75
C CYS A 144 -23.60 3.66 3.11
N GLU A 145 -23.73 4.59 4.05
CA GLU A 145 -25.03 5.04 4.55
C GLU A 145 -25.29 6.50 4.21
N LEU A 146 -26.55 6.84 3.92
CA LEU A 146 -27.01 8.22 3.78
C LEU A 146 -27.07 8.89 5.15
N VAL A 147 -26.35 10.00 5.32
CA VAL A 147 -26.25 10.74 6.60
C VAL A 147 -26.82 12.15 6.54
N GLN A 148 -27.00 12.69 5.34
CA GLN A 148 -27.71 13.95 5.08
C GLN A 148 -28.55 13.77 3.82
N ALA A 149 -29.80 14.23 3.83
CA ALA A 149 -30.72 14.05 2.71
C ALA A 149 -30.62 15.12 1.62
N ASP A 150 -30.33 16.38 1.99
CA ASP A 150 -30.32 17.51 1.04
C ASP A 150 -29.17 18.51 1.33
N PRO A 151 -28.16 18.65 0.43
CA PRO A 151 -27.87 17.69 -0.63
C PRO A 151 -27.53 16.31 -0.03
N PRO A 152 -27.76 15.20 -0.77
CA PRO A 152 -27.48 13.87 -0.26
C PRO A 152 -25.99 13.70 0.03
N ARG A 153 -25.66 13.31 1.27
CA ARG A 153 -24.30 12.96 1.70
C ARG A 153 -24.30 11.58 2.30
N TYR A 154 -23.23 10.84 2.01
CA TYR A 154 -23.02 9.49 2.48
C TYR A 154 -21.77 9.43 3.37
N ARG A 155 -21.71 8.42 4.24
CA ARG A 155 -20.54 8.14 5.05
C ARG A 155 -20.24 6.65 5.00
N CYS A 156 -18.95 6.32 4.87
CA CYS A 156 -18.48 4.96 5.02
C CYS A 156 -18.45 4.58 6.50
N LEU A 157 -19.05 3.45 6.87
CA LEU A 157 -19.09 2.96 8.25
C LEU A 157 -18.06 1.87 8.56
N ASP A 158 -17.25 1.50 7.57
CA ASP A 158 -16.22 0.48 7.73
C ASP A 158 -15.16 0.90 8.75
N SER A 159 -14.68 -0.08 9.50
CA SER A 159 -13.50 0.06 10.37
C SER A 159 -12.28 -0.52 9.68
N PHE A 160 -11.15 0.17 9.80
CA PHE A 160 -9.87 -0.21 9.22
C PHE A 160 -8.84 -0.42 10.33
N PHE A 161 -8.11 -1.53 10.30
CA PHE A 161 -6.97 -1.77 11.19
C PHE A 161 -5.70 -1.24 10.52
N GLY A 162 -5.24 -0.07 10.92
CA GLY A 162 -4.13 0.65 10.32
C GLY A 162 -4.36 2.17 10.31
N TYR A 163 -3.41 2.91 9.75
CA TYR A 163 -3.48 4.37 9.68
C TYR A 163 -4.57 4.82 8.69
N PRO A 164 -5.32 5.91 8.96
CA PRO A 164 -6.46 6.33 8.13
C PRO A 164 -6.05 6.88 6.76
N GLY A 165 -4.75 7.09 6.52
CA GLY A 165 -4.24 7.61 5.26
C GLY A 165 -4.16 9.14 5.22
N PRO A 166 -3.94 9.71 4.02
CA PRO A 166 -3.76 11.13 3.86
C PRO A 166 -5.05 11.90 4.12
N LYS A 167 -4.90 13.19 4.43
CA LYS A 167 -6.00 14.14 4.40
C LYS A 167 -6.42 14.38 2.95
N CYS A 168 -7.72 14.47 2.69
CA CYS A 168 -8.25 14.86 1.39
C CYS A 168 -7.88 16.32 1.09
N THR A 169 -7.98 17.16 2.12
CA THR A 169 -7.56 18.56 2.04
C THR A 169 -6.08 18.66 2.38
N ALA A 170 -5.22 18.38 1.40
CA ALA A 170 -3.79 18.66 1.54
C ALA A 170 -3.52 20.17 1.30
N PRO A 171 -2.89 20.90 2.26
CA PRO A 171 -2.61 22.34 2.11
C PRO A 171 -1.72 22.69 0.91
N TRP A 172 -1.04 21.71 0.32
CA TRP A 172 -0.04 21.91 -0.72
C TRP A 172 -0.43 21.33 -2.09
N ILE A 173 -1.52 20.56 -2.21
CA ILE A 173 -2.06 20.11 -3.52
C ILE A 173 -3.04 21.15 -4.10
N MET A 174 -3.58 22.04 -3.26
CA MET A 174 -4.53 23.10 -3.67
C MET A 174 -3.99 24.10 -4.71
N ASN A 175 -2.71 24.04 -5.09
CA ASN A 175 -2.16 24.84 -6.19
C ASN A 175 -2.04 24.10 -7.53
N LEU A 176 -2.40 22.81 -7.63
CA LEU A 176 -2.27 22.05 -8.88
C LEU A 176 -3.58 21.47 -9.43
N THR A 177 -4.68 21.48 -8.67
CA THR A 177 -5.95 20.87 -9.12
C THR A 177 -7.14 21.84 -9.12
N ASN A 178 -6.92 23.14 -9.30
CA ASN A 178 -7.99 24.06 -9.73
C ASN A 178 -8.36 23.83 -11.21
N ASN A 179 -8.60 22.57 -11.58
CA ASN A 179 -9.21 22.19 -12.83
C ASN A 179 -9.83 20.79 -12.67
N GLU A 180 -10.89 20.70 -11.87
CA GLU A 180 -12.17 20.12 -12.27
C GLU A 180 -13.13 20.11 -11.07
N ARG A 181 -14.25 20.80 -11.30
CA ARG A 181 -15.38 21.03 -10.39
C ARG A 181 -16.40 19.91 -10.58
#